data_AF-A0A2R6E883-F1
#
_entry.id   AF-A0A2R6E883-F1
#
_cell.length_a   1.000
_cell.length_b   1.000
_cell.length_c   1.000
_cell.angle_alpha   90.00
_cell.angle_beta   90.00
_cell.angle_gamma   90.00
#
_symmetry.space_group_name_H-M   'P 1'
#
loop_
_entity.id
_entity.type
_entity.pdbx_description
1 polymer ?
#
loop_
_entity_poly.entity_id
_entity_poly.type
_entity_poly.pdbx_seq_one_letter_code
_entity_poly.pdbx_strand_id
1 'polypeptide(L)'
;MNRRAFLAGCGAVASLGVFGRGGLASDDPLRIRVWLSDRAAEYDRAGSRACEHLDSALAPVGDGVRVTMAEETVTLPAEGGRQVLARHWPRRVLEGAVGGDVDPTTGVNLLVTDGDPTEQPAGYGRRYVAASTGARYIAEMDLPEEAPGNLRYSVAGVATQLLLHECGHALGLTHAHGRATVSDGRVVASPMVGSYLWRPAEVRRRYLDETNACGDPLPPPTVEGERRLGLRYSPCALGALPS
;
A
#
# COMPACT_ATOMS: atom_id res chain seq x y z
N MET A 1 -46.89 28.32 -37.80
CA MET A 1 -47.74 27.33 -38.52
C MET A 1 -46.89 26.72 -39.61
N ASN A 2 -46.63 25.42 -39.78
CA ASN A 2 -47.15 24.13 -39.28
C ASN A 2 -46.00 23.10 -39.49
N ARG A 3 -45.62 22.22 -38.54
CA ARG A 3 -46.22 20.95 -38.05
C ARG A 3 -46.15 19.74 -39.02
N ARG A 4 -45.42 18.69 -38.55
CA ARG A 4 -45.53 17.21 -38.78
C ARG A 4 -44.94 16.66 -40.09
N ALA A 5 -44.27 15.51 -40.17
CA ALA A 5 -44.19 14.27 -39.37
C ALA A 5 -42.74 13.70 -39.45
N PHE A 6 -42.11 13.06 -38.44
CA PHE A 6 -42.37 11.80 -37.72
C PHE A 6 -42.31 10.52 -38.59
N LEU A 7 -41.20 9.77 -38.47
CA LEU A 7 -40.99 8.30 -38.52
C LEU A 7 -39.45 8.07 -38.60
N ALA A 8 -38.75 7.68 -37.52
CA ALA A 8 -38.63 6.35 -36.91
C ALA A 8 -37.68 5.39 -37.67
N GLY A 9 -36.59 4.96 -37.02
CA GLY A 9 -35.74 3.85 -37.47
C GLY A 9 -34.37 3.76 -36.77
N CYS A 10 -34.27 2.84 -35.80
CA CYS A 10 -33.15 2.30 -35.01
C CYS A 10 -31.73 2.40 -35.61
N GLY A 11 -30.61 2.46 -34.87
CA GLY A 11 -30.35 2.31 -33.44
C GLY A 11 -28.84 2.11 -33.23
N ALA A 12 -28.30 2.69 -32.15
CA ALA A 12 -27.08 2.27 -31.46
C ALA A 12 -26.97 3.15 -30.21
N VAL A 13 -27.45 2.63 -29.07
CA VAL A 13 -27.19 3.24 -27.77
C VAL A 13 -25.74 2.91 -27.44
N ALA A 14 -24.84 3.83 -27.77
CA ALA A 14 -23.52 3.85 -27.17
C ALA A 14 -23.72 4.23 -25.70
N SER A 15 -23.65 3.23 -24.84
CA SER A 15 -23.63 3.38 -23.38
C SER A 15 -22.38 4.14 -22.98
N LEU A 16 -22.42 5.46 -23.09
CA LEU A 16 -21.51 6.36 -22.40
C LEU A 16 -21.82 6.23 -20.91
N GLY A 17 -21.10 5.32 -20.25
CA GLY A 17 -21.10 5.16 -18.81
C GLY A 17 -20.63 6.44 -18.15
N VAL A 18 -21.60 7.24 -17.72
CA VAL A 18 -21.42 8.37 -16.82
C VAL A 18 -20.72 7.86 -15.56
N PHE A 19 -19.52 8.38 -15.27
CA PHE A 19 -18.87 8.25 -13.96
C PHE A 19 -19.73 8.99 -12.92
N GLY A 20 -20.77 8.31 -12.47
CA GLY A 20 -21.63 8.75 -11.40
C GLY A 20 -20.90 8.59 -10.07
N ARG A 21 -20.81 9.70 -9.32
CA ARG A 21 -20.78 9.67 -7.85
C ARG A 21 -22.04 8.94 -7.37
N GLY A 22 -21.95 7.62 -7.29
CA GLY A 22 -22.92 6.77 -6.61
C GLY A 22 -22.27 6.24 -5.35
N GLY A 23 -22.83 6.59 -4.19
CA GLY A 23 -22.57 5.83 -2.97
C GLY A 23 -23.08 4.41 -3.19
N LEU A 24 -22.16 3.48 -3.44
CA LEU A 24 -22.44 2.06 -3.32
C LEU A 24 -22.34 1.73 -1.84
N ALA A 25 -23.43 1.21 -1.28
CA ALA A 25 -23.39 0.52 0.00
C ALA A 25 -22.51 -0.74 -0.17
N SER A 26 -21.28 -0.65 0.33
CA SER A 26 -20.59 -1.58 1.25
C SER A 26 -21.04 -3.05 1.25
N ASP A 27 -20.66 -3.82 0.24
CA ASP A 27 -20.62 -5.31 0.30
C ASP A 27 -19.48 -5.92 -0.55
N ASP A 28 -18.86 -5.15 -1.44
CA ASP A 28 -17.72 -5.62 -2.25
C ASP A 28 -16.42 -5.37 -1.46
N PRO A 29 -15.60 -6.41 -1.19
CA PRO A 29 -14.38 -6.24 -0.41
C PRO A 29 -13.42 -5.27 -1.08
N LEU A 30 -12.69 -4.49 -0.28
CA LEU A 30 -11.61 -3.65 -0.75
C LEU A 30 -10.51 -4.54 -1.36
N ARG A 31 -10.32 -4.39 -2.68
CA ARG A 31 -9.41 -5.25 -3.44
C ARG A 31 -8.00 -4.66 -3.43
N ILE A 32 -7.00 -5.48 -3.15
CA ILE A 32 -5.59 -5.15 -3.29
C ILE A 32 -5.01 -6.13 -4.30
N ARG A 33 -4.47 -5.61 -5.41
CA ARG A 33 -3.77 -6.41 -6.42
C ARG A 33 -2.28 -6.09 -6.36
N VAL A 34 -1.49 -7.11 -6.06
CA VAL A 34 -0.02 -7.07 -6.00
C VAL A 34 0.55 -7.42 -7.36
N TRP A 35 1.34 -6.54 -7.92
CA TRP A 35 2.08 -6.68 -9.16
C TRP A 35 3.56 -6.84 -8.87
N LEU A 36 4.25 -7.67 -9.61
CA LEU A 36 5.71 -7.76 -9.56
C LEU A 36 6.31 -7.12 -10.80
N SER A 37 7.46 -6.46 -10.65
CA SER A 37 8.34 -6.23 -11.81
C SER A 37 8.89 -7.55 -12.33
N ASP A 38 9.35 -7.58 -13.58
CA ASP A 38 9.98 -8.77 -14.17
C ASP A 38 11.11 -9.31 -13.28
N ARG A 39 11.94 -8.43 -12.70
CA ARG A 39 13.03 -8.83 -11.79
C ARG A 39 12.54 -9.27 -10.42
N ALA A 40 11.51 -8.62 -9.87
CA ALA A 40 10.93 -9.04 -8.59
C ALA A 40 10.34 -10.45 -8.69
N ALA A 41 9.82 -10.83 -9.86
CA ALA A 41 9.28 -12.15 -10.14
C ALA A 41 10.35 -13.25 -10.23
N GLU A 42 11.64 -12.91 -10.35
CA GLU A 42 12.73 -13.89 -10.27
C GLU A 42 12.90 -14.48 -8.86
N TYR A 43 12.30 -13.86 -7.84
CA TYR A 43 12.25 -14.38 -6.48
C TYR A 43 10.93 -15.13 -6.26
N ASP A 44 10.99 -16.46 -6.27
CA ASP A 44 9.83 -17.37 -6.18
C ASP A 44 8.79 -16.98 -5.11
N ARG A 45 9.25 -16.43 -3.97
CA ARG A 45 8.40 -16.10 -2.82
C ARG A 45 8.03 -14.64 -2.70
N ALA A 46 8.54 -13.73 -3.55
CA ALA A 46 8.32 -12.29 -3.36
C ALA A 46 6.83 -11.92 -3.42
N GLY A 47 6.11 -12.42 -4.43
CA GLY A 47 4.68 -12.16 -4.58
C GLY A 47 3.83 -12.78 -3.47
N SER A 48 4.08 -14.05 -3.11
CA SER A 48 3.33 -14.71 -2.05
C SER A 48 3.61 -14.07 -0.69
N ARG A 49 4.88 -13.77 -0.34
CA ARG A 49 5.23 -13.07 0.90
C ARG A 49 4.62 -11.68 0.99
N ALA A 50 4.63 -10.92 -0.12
CA ALA A 50 3.96 -9.62 -0.16
C ALA A 50 2.47 -9.74 0.17
N CYS A 51 1.77 -10.71 -0.44
CA CYS A 51 0.35 -10.96 -0.17
C CYS A 51 0.12 -11.41 1.28
N GLU A 52 0.88 -12.39 1.76
CA GLU A 52 0.76 -12.94 3.11
C GLU A 52 1.00 -11.86 4.20
N HIS A 53 1.96 -10.96 3.99
CA HIS A 53 2.20 -9.83 4.89
C HIS A 53 1.05 -8.82 4.89
N LEU A 54 0.46 -8.54 3.72
CA LEU A 54 -0.71 -7.67 3.60
C LEU A 54 -1.93 -8.30 4.27
N ASP A 55 -2.18 -9.58 4.01
CA ASP A 55 -3.27 -10.35 4.63
C ASP A 55 -3.11 -10.37 6.15
N SER A 56 -1.91 -10.65 6.68
CA SER A 56 -1.65 -10.64 8.13
C SER A 56 -1.85 -9.25 8.75
N ALA A 57 -1.43 -8.19 8.04
CA ALA A 57 -1.60 -6.81 8.52
C ALA A 57 -3.06 -6.34 8.51
N LEU A 58 -3.88 -6.88 7.60
CA LEU A 58 -5.28 -6.52 7.38
C LEU A 58 -6.28 -7.56 7.93
N ALA A 59 -5.79 -8.67 8.50
CA ALA A 59 -6.61 -9.75 9.05
C ALA A 59 -7.74 -9.28 9.99
N PRO A 60 -7.59 -8.25 10.84
CA PRO A 60 -8.68 -7.79 11.70
C PRO A 60 -9.87 -7.16 10.93
N VAL A 61 -9.70 -6.79 9.66
CA VAL A 61 -10.78 -6.32 8.78
C VAL A 61 -11.63 -7.49 8.26
N GLY A 62 -11.13 -8.73 8.37
CA GLY A 62 -11.82 -9.93 7.91
C GLY A 62 -12.11 -9.89 6.41
N ASP A 63 -13.31 -10.32 6.03
CA ASP A 63 -13.74 -10.42 4.64
C ASP A 63 -13.92 -9.06 3.94
N GLY A 64 -13.73 -7.93 4.64
CA GLY A 64 -13.80 -6.59 4.06
C GLY A 64 -12.62 -6.23 3.15
N VAL A 65 -11.57 -7.05 3.12
CA VAL A 65 -10.39 -6.86 2.26
C VAL A 65 -10.07 -8.16 1.52
N ARG A 66 -9.65 -8.04 0.26
CA ARG A 66 -9.13 -9.17 -0.53
C ARG A 66 -7.81 -8.81 -1.17
N VAL A 67 -6.75 -9.50 -0.79
CA VAL A 67 -5.43 -9.40 -1.43
C VAL A 67 -5.30 -10.48 -2.50
N THR A 68 -4.79 -10.10 -3.66
CA THR A 68 -4.55 -11.00 -4.80
C THR A 68 -3.25 -10.64 -5.47
N MET A 69 -2.59 -11.62 -6.08
CA MET A 69 -1.46 -11.39 -6.95
C MET A 69 -1.94 -11.28 -8.40
N ALA A 70 -1.35 -10.39 -9.18
CA ALA A 70 -1.53 -10.37 -10.62
C ALA A 70 -0.86 -11.60 -11.26
N GLU A 71 -1.44 -12.09 -12.35
CA GLU A 71 -0.88 -13.22 -13.10
C GLU A 71 0.33 -12.81 -13.94
N GLU A 72 0.35 -11.56 -14.38
CA GLU A 72 1.39 -10.99 -15.24
C GLU A 72 2.34 -10.09 -14.45
N THR A 73 3.58 -10.02 -14.94
CA THR A 73 4.61 -9.11 -14.44
C THR A 73 4.60 -7.79 -15.21
N VAL A 74 5.24 -6.78 -14.63
CA VAL A 74 5.34 -5.45 -15.21
C VAL A 74 6.77 -5.19 -15.66
N THR A 75 6.97 -5.04 -16.97
CA THR A 75 8.25 -4.57 -17.51
C THR A 75 8.45 -3.09 -17.18
N LEU A 76 9.54 -2.80 -16.47
CA LEU A 76 9.92 -1.46 -16.03
C LEU A 76 11.24 -1.02 -16.67
N PRO A 77 11.43 0.30 -16.88
CA PRO A 77 12.71 0.83 -17.39
C PRO A 77 13.84 0.77 -16.35
N ALA A 78 13.51 0.66 -15.06
CA ALA A 78 14.41 0.46 -13.95
C ALA A 78 13.61 -0.05 -12.73
N GLU A 79 14.29 -0.58 -11.72
CA GLU A 79 13.63 -1.17 -10.53
C GLU A 79 13.32 -0.17 -9.41
N GLY A 80 13.78 1.07 -9.50
CA GLY A 80 13.64 2.04 -8.41
C GLY A 80 13.66 3.48 -8.85
N GLY A 81 13.59 4.38 -7.86
CA GLY A 81 13.67 5.81 -8.06
C GLY A 81 12.34 6.45 -8.48
N ARG A 82 12.29 7.78 -8.35
CA ARG A 82 11.05 8.57 -8.48
C ARG A 82 10.37 8.38 -9.85
N GLN A 83 11.18 8.27 -10.90
CA GLN A 83 10.69 8.18 -12.27
C GLN A 83 9.94 6.85 -12.52
N VAL A 84 10.33 5.78 -11.83
CA VAL A 84 9.65 4.49 -11.91
C VAL A 84 8.43 4.49 -10.99
N LEU A 85 8.67 4.62 -9.68
CA LEU A 85 7.66 4.38 -8.65
C LEU A 85 6.50 5.39 -8.70
N ALA A 86 6.81 6.68 -8.91
CA ALA A 86 5.84 7.76 -8.80
C ALA A 86 5.34 8.31 -10.15
N ARG A 87 5.85 7.80 -11.28
CA ARG A 87 5.47 8.27 -12.62
C ARG A 87 5.14 7.13 -13.57
N HIS A 88 6.08 6.21 -13.81
CA HIS A 88 5.86 5.11 -14.76
C HIS A 88 4.75 4.19 -14.26
N TRP A 89 4.82 3.74 -13.01
CA TRP A 89 3.81 2.83 -12.47
C TRP A 89 2.39 3.42 -12.42
N PRO A 90 2.15 4.61 -11.83
CA PRO A 90 0.83 5.23 -11.88
C PRO A 90 0.28 5.43 -13.30
N ARG A 91 1.16 5.75 -14.26
CA ARG A 91 0.78 5.88 -15.66
C ARG A 91 0.31 4.54 -16.24
N ARG A 92 1.03 3.44 -15.98
CA ARG A 92 0.64 2.09 -16.44
C ARG A 92 -0.72 1.66 -15.88
N VAL A 93 -1.00 1.93 -14.61
CA VAL A 93 -2.32 1.65 -14.00
C VAL A 93 -3.42 2.45 -14.72
N LEU A 94 -3.18 3.72 -15.03
CA LEU A 94 -4.16 4.56 -15.74
C LEU A 94 -4.37 4.13 -17.19
N GLU A 95 -3.29 3.78 -17.90
CA GLU A 95 -3.37 3.24 -19.27
C GLU A 95 -4.11 1.89 -19.28
N GLY A 96 -3.87 1.06 -18.26
CA GLY A 96 -4.58 -0.19 -18.05
C GLY A 96 -6.10 -0.06 -17.94
N ALA A 97 -6.57 0.97 -17.25
CA ALA A 97 -8.00 1.25 -17.09
C ALA A 97 -8.73 1.56 -18.43
N VAL A 98 -7.98 1.82 -19.50
CA VAL A 98 -8.51 2.03 -20.86
C VAL A 98 -8.05 0.96 -21.86
N GLY A 99 -7.58 -0.20 -21.37
CA GLY A 99 -7.21 -1.36 -22.19
C GLY A 99 -5.71 -1.50 -22.49
N GLY A 100 -4.84 -0.93 -21.65
CA GLY A 100 -3.39 -1.15 -21.73
C GLY A 100 -2.94 -2.51 -21.14
N ASP A 101 -1.62 -2.73 -21.10
CA ASP A 101 -1.00 -4.01 -20.70
C ASP A 101 -1.22 -4.39 -19.22
N VAL A 102 -1.62 -3.45 -18.36
CA VAL A 102 -1.93 -3.73 -16.96
C VAL A 102 -3.44 -3.81 -16.83
N ASP A 103 -3.97 -4.88 -16.23
CA ASP A 103 -5.40 -4.96 -15.86
C ASP A 103 -5.60 -4.44 -14.42
N PRO A 104 -5.86 -3.15 -14.16
CA PRO A 104 -5.92 -2.65 -12.79
C PRO A 104 -7.18 -3.11 -12.05
N THR A 105 -7.07 -3.28 -10.73
CA THR A 105 -8.25 -3.38 -9.87
C THR A 105 -8.80 -1.99 -9.53
N THR A 106 -10.08 -1.91 -9.15
CA THR A 106 -10.74 -0.69 -8.68
C THR A 106 -10.29 -0.26 -7.29
N GLY A 107 -9.67 -1.17 -6.52
CA GLY A 107 -9.04 -0.90 -5.25
C GLY A 107 -7.57 -0.49 -5.38
N VAL A 108 -6.68 -1.09 -4.60
CA VAL A 108 -5.25 -0.78 -4.60
C VAL A 108 -4.50 -1.62 -5.64
N ASN A 109 -3.72 -0.95 -6.49
CA ASN A 109 -2.74 -1.57 -7.36
C ASN A 109 -1.34 -1.30 -6.78
N LEU A 110 -0.76 -2.32 -6.15
CA LEU A 110 0.54 -2.25 -5.48
C LEU A 110 1.60 -2.93 -6.35
N LEU A 111 2.61 -2.20 -6.79
CA LEU A 111 3.78 -2.74 -7.48
C LEU A 111 4.91 -3.05 -6.48
N VAL A 112 5.50 -4.23 -6.57
CA VAL A 112 6.71 -4.62 -5.84
C VAL A 112 7.85 -4.79 -6.84
N THR A 113 8.96 -4.13 -6.59
CA THR A 113 10.14 -4.12 -7.47
C THR A 113 11.39 -4.61 -6.74
N ASP A 114 12.42 -5.02 -7.48
CA ASP A 114 13.72 -5.41 -6.91
C ASP A 114 14.65 -4.19 -6.67
N GLY A 115 14.10 -2.99 -6.57
CA GLY A 115 14.90 -1.80 -6.27
C GLY A 115 15.57 -1.93 -4.90
N ASP A 116 16.66 -1.19 -4.68
CA ASP A 116 17.29 -1.13 -3.36
C ASP A 116 16.36 -0.38 -2.37
N PRO A 117 15.87 -0.99 -1.28
CA PRO A 117 15.03 -0.31 -0.29
C PRO A 117 15.79 0.70 0.57
N THR A 118 17.11 0.77 0.45
CA THR A 118 17.96 1.75 1.14
C THR A 118 18.16 3.03 0.34
N GLU A 119 17.87 3.02 -0.97
CA GLU A 119 17.99 4.18 -1.85
C GLU A 119 16.66 4.94 -1.97
N GLN A 120 16.71 6.27 -1.92
CA GLN A 120 15.50 7.10 -1.95
C GLN A 120 15.20 7.66 -3.36
N PRO A 121 13.94 7.65 -3.80
CA PRO A 121 12.78 7.07 -3.13
C PRO A 121 12.70 5.54 -3.29
N ALA A 122 12.42 4.87 -2.17
CA ALA A 122 12.21 3.42 -2.10
C ALA A 122 10.72 3.02 -2.21
N GLY A 123 9.82 3.99 -2.02
CA GLY A 123 8.39 3.76 -2.02
C GLY A 123 7.60 4.93 -2.61
N TYR A 124 6.37 4.65 -2.99
CA TYR A 124 5.38 5.62 -3.41
C TYR A 124 3.99 5.12 -3.06
N GLY A 125 3.17 5.99 -2.47
CA GLY A 125 1.79 5.69 -2.14
C GLY A 125 0.90 6.89 -2.39
N ARG A 126 -0.14 6.67 -3.19
CA ARG A 126 -1.30 7.55 -3.32
C ARG A 126 -2.54 6.69 -3.46
N ARG A 127 -3.71 7.28 -3.19
CA ARG A 127 -4.98 6.56 -3.25
C ARG A 127 -5.07 5.65 -4.49
N TYR A 128 -5.33 4.36 -4.25
CA TYR A 128 -5.44 3.28 -5.24
C TYR A 128 -4.15 2.83 -5.94
N VAL A 129 -3.02 3.50 -5.75
CA VAL A 129 -1.76 3.17 -6.44
C VAL A 129 -0.57 3.26 -5.48
N ALA A 130 0.12 2.15 -5.31
CA ALA A 130 1.33 2.08 -4.50
C ALA A 130 2.47 1.38 -5.25
N ALA A 131 3.70 1.67 -4.87
CA ALA A 131 4.88 0.94 -5.29
C ALA A 131 5.90 0.85 -4.14
N SER A 132 6.54 -0.29 -3.98
CA SER A 132 7.61 -0.52 -3.00
C SER A 132 8.76 -1.29 -3.62
N THR A 133 9.99 -0.92 -3.26
CA THR A 133 11.19 -1.67 -3.63
C THR A 133 11.50 -2.76 -2.59
N GLY A 134 12.52 -3.58 -2.86
CA GLY A 134 13.05 -4.58 -1.93
C GLY A 134 12.47 -5.99 -2.05
N ALA A 135 11.99 -6.39 -3.23
CA ALA A 135 11.42 -7.72 -3.49
C ALA A 135 12.26 -8.88 -2.93
N ARG A 136 13.58 -8.90 -3.17
CA ARG A 136 14.50 -9.90 -2.61
C ARG A 136 14.36 -10.06 -1.10
N TYR A 137 14.29 -8.94 -0.38
CA TYR A 137 14.23 -8.95 1.08
C TYR A 137 12.85 -9.33 1.61
N ILE A 138 11.78 -8.97 0.88
CA ILE A 138 10.41 -9.37 1.22
C ILE A 138 10.26 -10.89 1.05
N ALA A 139 10.85 -11.47 0.01
CA ALA A 139 10.82 -12.92 -0.24
C ALA A 139 11.45 -13.75 0.89
N GLU A 140 12.45 -13.20 1.58
CA GLU A 140 13.17 -13.83 2.69
C GLU A 140 12.54 -13.56 4.06
N MET A 141 11.55 -12.68 4.14
CA MET A 141 10.95 -12.28 5.42
C MET A 141 10.01 -13.39 5.94
N ASP A 142 10.14 -13.73 7.21
CA ASP A 142 9.23 -14.64 7.92
C ASP A 142 7.91 -13.94 8.27
N LEU A 143 6.82 -14.71 8.37
CA LEU A 143 5.52 -14.13 8.68
C LEU A 143 5.45 -13.62 10.13
N PRO A 144 4.62 -12.59 10.41
CA PRO A 144 4.46 -12.07 11.76
C PRO A 144 3.88 -13.09 12.76
N GLU A 145 3.31 -14.21 12.29
CA GLU A 145 2.82 -15.32 13.12
C GLU A 145 3.93 -16.34 13.44
N GLU A 146 4.99 -16.33 12.63
CA GLU A 146 6.20 -17.15 12.78
C GLU A 146 7.29 -16.40 13.58
N ALA A 147 7.16 -15.07 13.71
CA ALA A 147 8.04 -14.19 14.48
C ALA A 147 7.31 -13.57 15.68
N PRO A 148 8.01 -13.20 16.79
CA PRO A 148 7.40 -12.36 17.82
C PRO A 148 6.85 -11.08 17.16
N GLY A 149 5.68 -10.59 17.59
CA GLY A 149 4.88 -9.53 16.94
C GLY A 149 5.56 -8.16 16.73
N ASN A 150 6.87 -8.07 16.89
CA ASN A 150 7.72 -6.97 16.48
C ASN A 150 9.09 -7.50 15.96
N LEU A 151 9.52 -6.97 14.80
CA LEU A 151 10.76 -7.37 14.15
C LEU A 151 11.94 -6.51 14.58
N ARG A 152 13.15 -7.08 14.58
CA ARG A 152 14.37 -6.28 14.66
C ARG A 152 14.46 -5.34 13.46
N TYR A 153 15.01 -4.16 13.70
CA TYR A 153 15.28 -3.21 12.63
C TYR A 153 16.39 -3.76 11.70
N SER A 154 15.98 -4.29 10.55
CA SER A 154 16.83 -4.87 9.50
C SER A 154 16.38 -4.38 8.13
N VAL A 155 17.19 -4.59 7.07
CA VAL A 155 16.79 -4.21 5.71
C VAL A 155 15.49 -4.93 5.29
N ALA A 156 15.36 -6.22 5.60
CA ALA A 156 14.13 -6.98 5.34
C ALA A 156 12.91 -6.49 6.12
N GLY A 157 13.08 -6.17 7.40
CA GLY A 157 12.01 -5.59 8.20
C GLY A 157 11.57 -4.22 7.68
N VAL A 158 12.53 -3.37 7.25
CA VAL A 158 12.25 -2.06 6.67
C VAL A 158 11.58 -2.18 5.31
N ALA A 159 12.05 -3.06 4.42
CA ALA A 159 11.44 -3.28 3.10
C ALA A 159 10.00 -3.80 3.23
N THR A 160 9.77 -4.76 4.12
CA THR A 160 8.43 -5.30 4.39
C THR A 160 7.51 -4.24 4.99
N GLN A 161 8.01 -3.46 5.94
CA GLN A 161 7.21 -2.38 6.52
C GLN A 161 6.95 -1.25 5.51
N LEU A 162 7.88 -0.97 4.60
CA LEU A 162 7.69 -0.01 3.51
C LEU A 162 6.56 -0.46 2.58
N LEU A 163 6.52 -1.75 2.21
CA LEU A 163 5.42 -2.31 1.43
C LEU A 163 4.06 -2.05 2.12
N LEU A 164 3.97 -2.31 3.42
CA LEU A 164 2.76 -2.03 4.20
C LEU A 164 2.48 -0.52 4.28
N HIS A 165 3.51 0.31 4.45
CA HIS A 165 3.37 1.77 4.53
C HIS A 165 2.77 2.36 3.25
N GLU A 166 3.32 1.99 2.10
CA GLU A 166 2.86 2.52 0.81
C GLU A 166 1.47 1.98 0.45
N CYS A 167 1.19 0.71 0.77
CA CYS A 167 -0.16 0.16 0.67
C CYS A 167 -1.14 0.94 1.56
N GLY A 168 -0.76 1.25 2.80
CA GLY A 168 -1.54 2.08 3.71
C GLY A 168 -1.89 3.44 3.10
N HIS A 169 -0.93 4.13 2.48
CA HIS A 169 -1.20 5.35 1.73
C HIS A 169 -2.18 5.15 0.57
N ALA A 170 -2.07 4.05 -0.17
CA ALA A 170 -3.01 3.73 -1.23
C ALA A 170 -4.42 3.39 -0.73
N LEU A 171 -4.54 2.88 0.49
CA LEU A 171 -5.80 2.68 1.20
C LEU A 171 -6.38 4.00 1.76
N GLY A 172 -5.65 5.11 1.67
CA GLY A 172 -6.07 6.43 2.16
C GLY A 172 -5.57 6.75 3.56
N LEU A 173 -4.68 5.94 4.13
CA LEU A 173 -4.08 6.21 5.42
C LEU A 173 -3.00 7.29 5.33
N THR A 174 -2.82 8.02 6.43
CA THR A 174 -1.75 9.00 6.61
C THR A 174 -0.86 8.58 7.77
N HIS A 175 0.26 9.28 7.97
CA HIS A 175 1.12 9.05 9.13
C HIS A 175 0.41 9.30 10.46
N ALA A 176 -0.63 10.14 10.49
CA ALA A 176 -1.44 10.37 11.69
C ALA A 176 -2.13 9.10 12.18
N HIS A 177 -2.43 8.15 11.29
CA HIS A 177 -2.98 6.85 11.68
C HIS A 177 -1.93 5.90 12.28
N GLY A 178 -0.64 6.27 12.25
CA GLY A 178 0.43 5.49 12.80
C GLY A 178 0.51 5.57 14.33
N ARG A 179 0.82 4.45 14.97
CA ARG A 179 1.13 4.36 16.41
C ARG A 179 2.55 3.85 16.62
N ALA A 180 3.14 4.21 17.75
CA ALA A 180 4.29 3.51 18.31
C ALA A 180 4.06 3.21 19.79
N THR A 181 4.51 2.06 20.26
CA THR A 181 4.31 1.59 21.64
C THR A 181 5.62 1.15 22.27
N VAL A 182 5.67 1.15 23.60
CA VAL A 182 6.75 0.53 24.36
C VAL A 182 6.27 -0.84 24.84
N SER A 183 6.96 -1.91 24.44
CA SER A 183 6.69 -3.28 24.86
C SER A 183 8.00 -3.94 25.29
N ASP A 184 8.06 -4.50 26.49
CA ASP A 184 9.27 -5.14 27.05
C ASP A 184 10.53 -4.27 26.93
N GLY A 185 10.39 -2.97 27.22
CA GLY A 185 11.47 -1.99 27.10
C GLY A 185 11.89 -1.64 25.67
N ARG A 186 11.16 -2.09 24.65
CA ARG A 186 11.45 -1.84 23.23
C ARG A 186 10.40 -0.95 22.61
N VAL A 187 10.85 -0.03 21.75
CA VAL A 187 9.94 0.85 20.99
C VAL A 187 9.57 0.17 19.68
N VAL A 188 8.28 -0.09 19.49
CA VAL A 188 7.72 -0.72 18.30
C VAL A 188 6.97 0.33 17.47
N ALA A 189 7.43 0.61 16.25
CA ALA A 189 6.74 1.51 15.34
C ALA A 189 5.84 0.72 14.36
N SER A 190 4.56 1.09 14.26
CA SER A 190 3.63 0.55 13.26
C SER A 190 3.98 1.04 11.84
N PRO A 191 3.43 0.42 10.77
CA PRO A 191 3.76 0.78 9.39
C PRO A 191 3.64 2.26 9.06
N MET A 192 2.56 2.93 9.50
CA MET A 192 2.35 4.36 9.18
C MET A 192 3.25 5.32 9.96
N VAL A 193 4.01 4.83 10.95
CA VAL A 193 5.09 5.59 11.61
C VAL A 193 6.45 5.22 11.01
N GLY A 194 6.68 3.91 10.92
CA GLY A 194 7.92 3.27 10.52
C GLY A 194 9.21 3.91 11.03
N SER A 195 10.20 4.00 10.14
CA SER A 195 11.54 4.48 10.51
C SER A 195 11.59 5.96 10.92
N TYR A 196 10.55 6.76 10.59
CA TYR A 196 10.49 8.18 10.93
C TYR A 196 10.59 8.46 12.42
N LEU A 197 10.17 7.51 13.27
CA LEU A 197 10.26 7.65 14.72
C LEU A 197 11.69 7.92 15.19
N TRP A 198 12.67 7.25 14.58
CA TRP A 198 14.08 7.34 14.96
C TRP A 198 14.89 8.31 14.09
N ARG A 199 14.24 9.08 13.21
CA ARG A 199 14.91 10.15 12.45
C ARG A 199 15.20 11.36 13.36
N PRO A 200 16.15 12.23 12.97
CA PRO A 200 16.39 13.49 13.67
C PRO A 200 15.09 14.26 13.90
N ALA A 201 15.00 15.00 15.02
CA ALA A 201 13.75 15.63 15.46
C ALA A 201 13.12 16.55 14.40
N GLU A 202 13.94 17.25 13.61
CA GLU A 202 13.49 18.09 12.50
C GLU A 202 12.79 17.31 11.38
N VAL A 203 13.32 16.12 11.05
CA VAL A 203 12.74 15.23 10.04
C VAL A 203 11.49 14.59 10.63
N ARG A 204 11.55 14.15 11.89
CA ARG A 204 10.39 13.56 12.56
C ARG A 204 9.19 14.51 12.55
N ARG A 205 9.37 15.78 12.96
CA ARG A 205 8.29 16.80 12.97
C ARG A 205 7.73 17.14 11.59
N ARG A 206 8.44 16.83 10.50
CA ARG A 206 7.92 17.01 9.14
C ARG A 206 6.93 15.90 8.75
N TYR A 207 7.10 14.71 9.29
CA TYR A 207 6.36 13.52 8.85
C TYR A 207 5.43 12.96 9.91
N LEU A 208 5.72 13.13 11.20
CA LEU A 208 4.92 12.61 12.30
C LEU A 208 4.38 13.76 13.13
N ASP A 209 3.09 13.69 13.40
CA ASP A 209 2.40 14.57 14.34
C ASP A 209 2.77 14.21 15.79
N GLU A 210 2.58 15.15 16.71
CA GLU A 210 2.85 14.93 18.14
C GLU A 210 1.87 13.93 18.77
N THR A 211 0.64 13.88 18.25
CA THR A 211 -0.42 12.96 18.67
C THR A 211 -0.92 12.19 17.45
N ASN A 212 -1.10 10.88 17.59
CA ASN A 212 -1.69 10.07 16.53
C ASN A 212 -3.22 10.04 16.60
N ALA A 213 -3.87 9.56 15.54
CA ALA A 213 -5.32 9.42 15.44
C ALA A 213 -5.91 8.40 16.44
N CYS A 214 -5.08 7.57 17.06
CA CYS A 214 -5.50 6.70 18.16
C CYS A 214 -5.57 7.47 19.50
N GLY A 215 -5.11 8.74 19.55
CA GLY A 215 -5.14 9.60 20.73
C GLY A 215 -3.90 9.52 21.63
N ASP A 216 -2.95 8.63 21.32
CA ASP A 216 -1.74 8.45 22.13
C ASP A 216 -0.59 9.35 21.63
N PRO A 217 0.23 9.92 22.53
CA PRO A 217 1.49 10.52 22.12
C PRO A 217 2.46 9.43 21.63
N LEU A 218 3.32 9.78 20.67
CA LEU A 218 4.42 8.89 20.28
C LEU A 218 5.48 8.85 21.39
N PRO A 219 5.98 7.65 21.78
CA PRO A 219 7.06 7.55 22.75
C PRO A 219 8.32 8.26 22.22
N PRO A 220 9.19 8.76 23.12
CA PRO A 220 10.43 9.38 22.70
C PRO A 220 11.30 8.37 21.94
N PRO A 221 12.10 8.81 20.94
CA PRO A 221 12.96 7.93 20.15
C PRO A 221 14.13 7.35 20.98
N THR A 222 14.32 7.85 22.20
CA THR A 222 15.45 7.62 23.10
C THR A 222 15.14 6.66 24.24
N VAL A 223 13.96 6.01 24.27
CA VAL A 223 13.73 4.94 25.26
C VAL A 223 14.84 3.92 25.08
N GLU A 224 15.60 3.65 26.14
CA GLU A 224 16.71 2.68 26.15
C GLU A 224 16.18 1.31 25.73
N GLY A 225 16.35 0.98 24.45
CA GLY A 225 15.69 -0.17 23.86
C GLY A 225 16.08 -0.37 22.40
N GLU A 226 16.03 -1.62 21.95
CA GLU A 226 16.26 -1.97 20.56
C GLU A 226 15.10 -1.45 19.69
N ARG A 227 15.41 -0.86 18.53
CA ARG A 227 14.41 -0.39 17.56
C ARG A 227 13.65 -1.59 17.01
N ARG A 228 12.32 -1.54 17.05
CA ARG A 228 11.48 -2.62 16.55
C ARG A 228 10.42 -2.13 15.58
N LEU A 229 10.15 -2.95 14.56
CA LEU A 229 9.18 -2.67 13.52
C LEU A 229 7.96 -3.56 13.72
N GLY A 230 6.78 -2.96 13.82
CA GLY A 230 5.50 -3.67 13.78
C GLY A 230 5.06 -3.87 12.34
N LEU A 231 4.57 -5.07 12.01
CA LEU A 231 4.02 -5.40 10.69
C LEU A 231 2.49 -5.40 10.67
N ARG A 232 1.84 -4.80 11.67
CA ARG A 232 0.38 -4.66 11.73
C ARG A 232 -0.01 -3.19 11.78
N TYR A 233 -1.07 -2.83 11.09
CA TYR A 233 -1.67 -1.50 11.21
C TYR A 233 -2.22 -1.28 12.63
N SER A 234 -2.26 -0.02 13.05
CA SER A 234 -2.86 0.35 14.33
C SER A 234 -4.39 0.18 14.28
N PRO A 235 -5.07 0.07 15.44
CA PRO A 235 -6.54 0.04 15.47
C PRO A 235 -7.20 1.25 14.80
N CYS A 236 -6.65 2.46 14.98
CA CYS A 236 -7.18 3.66 14.33
C CYS A 236 -6.92 3.68 12.82
N ALA A 237 -5.82 3.10 12.34
CA ALA A 237 -5.61 2.91 10.91
C ALA A 237 -6.66 1.97 10.31
N LEU A 238 -6.91 0.83 10.96
CA LEU A 238 -7.92 -0.13 10.50
C LEU A 238 -9.33 0.46 10.54
N GLY A 239 -9.68 1.21 11.59
CA GLY A 239 -10.97 1.89 11.69
C GLY A 239 -11.17 3.07 10.72
N ALA A 240 -10.10 3.55 10.08
CA ALA A 240 -10.13 4.61 9.08
C ALA A 240 -10.20 4.10 7.64
N LEU A 241 -10.16 2.77 7.44
CA LEU A 241 -10.29 2.18 6.11
C LEU A 241 -11.69 2.46 5.54
N PRO A 242 -11.80 2.65 4.22
CA PRO A 242 -13.10 2.84 3.58
C PRO A 242 -13.97 1.59 3.79
N SER A 243 -15.21 1.83 4.22
CA SER A 243 -16.28 0.81 4.33
C SER A 243 -17.10 0.73 3.04
#